data_AF-A0AAT9HEY0-F1
#
_entry.id   AF-A0AAT9HEY0-F1
#
_cell.length_a   1.000
_cell.length_b   1.000
_cell.length_c   1.000
_cell.angle_alpha   90.00
_cell.angle_beta   90.00
_cell.angle_gamma   90.00
#
_symmetry.space_group_name_H-M   'P 1'
#
loop_
_entity.id
_entity.type
_entity.pdbx_description
1 polymer ?
#
loop_
_entity_poly.entity_id
_entity_poly.type
_entity_poly.pdbx_seq_one_letter_code
_entity_poly.pdbx_strand_id
1 'polypeptide(L)'
;MLFVNVPIGLLIAVLAPMYINESERHTGRFDIAGAVTSTAGMASLVYGFIRAAEEGWRDSVTIGSFAAAVVLLVAFAVIESRAREPITPLRMFTDRNRAGTYVIMLSLAAAMFGMFFYIVLFVQNVLGYSPIEAGLAFLPVTVVIALGAGLSQRFLPVFGPKPFMLVGSALAAIGLAWQTLITSDSSYVGGILGPMLIFGFGMGLNFVTLTLTAVSGVAQNEAGAASGLLNATQQVGGSVGLALLTTVFGTASKDEAQKLVPDFLAEGTAEQKAEFAQTHQLPAPWGHEVLAEGISTAFIPAAAMAVLALATAWFVIRVRKSDLEALSGSAGPGLG
;
A
#
# COMPACT_ATOMS: atom_id res chain seq x y z
N MET A 1 18.70 6.36 4.81
CA MET A 1 18.10 5.01 4.98
C MET A 1 19.12 3.87 4.93
N LEU A 2 20.13 3.87 4.02
CA LEU A 2 21.11 2.77 3.90
C LEU A 2 21.93 2.48 5.17
N PHE A 3 22.34 3.49 5.94
CA PHE A 3 23.20 3.28 7.12
C PHE A 3 22.49 2.71 8.36
N VAL A 4 21.16 2.73 8.42
CA VAL A 4 20.40 2.19 9.57
C VAL A 4 19.97 0.75 9.28
N ASN A 5 19.49 0.47 8.07
CA ASN A 5 19.01 -0.86 7.71
C ASN A 5 20.15 -1.87 7.46
N VAL A 6 21.31 -1.44 6.95
CA VAL A 6 22.42 -2.35 6.66
C VAL A 6 23.01 -2.98 7.94
N PRO A 7 23.31 -2.23 9.02
CA PRO A 7 23.79 -2.82 10.26
C PRO A 7 22.77 -3.77 10.88
N ILE A 8 21.49 -3.40 10.90
CA ILE A 8 20.40 -4.24 11.44
C ILE A 8 20.25 -5.52 10.61
N GLY A 9 20.29 -5.41 9.28
CA GLY A 9 20.24 -6.56 8.37
C GLY A 9 21.43 -7.51 8.56
N LEU A 10 22.64 -6.98 8.74
CA LEU A 10 23.83 -7.77 9.02
C LEU A 10 23.71 -8.49 10.37
N LEU A 11 23.21 -7.79 11.39
CA LEU A 11 23.04 -8.30 12.74
C LEU A 11 22.01 -9.44 12.76
N ILE A 12 20.90 -9.28 12.04
CA ILE A 12 19.89 -10.34 11.85
C ILE A 12 20.48 -11.51 11.07
N ALA A 13 21.25 -11.28 10.00
CA ALA A 13 21.86 -12.34 9.21
C ALA A 13 22.84 -13.20 10.03
N VAL A 14 23.55 -12.59 10.99
CA VAL A 14 24.47 -13.29 11.90
C VAL A 14 23.71 -14.03 13.02
N LEU A 15 22.65 -13.43 13.57
CA LEU A 15 21.91 -13.99 14.70
C LEU A 15 20.88 -15.05 14.28
N ALA A 16 20.30 -14.95 13.09
CA ALA A 16 19.29 -15.88 12.57
C ALA A 16 19.74 -17.36 12.66
N PRO A 17 20.92 -17.77 12.16
CA PRO A 17 21.36 -19.17 12.26
C PRO A 17 21.69 -19.61 13.70
N MET A 18 21.87 -18.69 14.64
CA MET A 18 22.20 -18.99 16.04
C MET A 18 20.94 -19.16 16.92
N TYR A 19 19.83 -18.49 16.57
CA TYR A 19 18.62 -18.43 17.40
C TYR A 19 17.37 -19.03 16.75
N ILE A 20 17.38 -19.30 15.44
CA ILE A 20 16.25 -19.89 14.72
C ILE A 20 16.58 -21.36 14.45
N ASN A 21 15.86 -22.27 15.11
CA ASN A 21 15.91 -23.69 14.78
C ASN A 21 15.39 -23.90 13.35
N GLU A 22 16.15 -24.61 12.51
CA GLU A 22 15.75 -24.96 11.15
C GLU A 22 14.37 -25.64 11.16
N SER A 23 13.44 -25.12 10.35
CA SER A 23 12.21 -25.84 10.03
C SER A 23 12.54 -27.12 9.27
N GLU A 24 11.70 -28.16 9.38
CA GLU A 24 11.95 -29.46 8.72
C GLU A 24 12.29 -29.29 7.23
N ARG A 25 13.40 -29.91 6.81
CA ARG A 25 13.84 -29.88 5.41
C ARG A 25 12.83 -30.63 4.54
N HIS A 26 12.01 -29.90 3.79
CA HIS A 26 11.20 -30.49 2.73
C HIS A 26 12.00 -30.61 1.43
N THR A 27 12.04 -31.81 0.86
CA THR A 27 12.60 -32.05 -0.47
C THR A 27 11.61 -31.52 -1.52
N GLY A 28 11.91 -30.38 -2.13
CA GLY A 28 11.18 -29.80 -3.26
C GLY A 28 12.14 -29.22 -4.28
N ARG A 29 11.75 -29.16 -5.55
CA ARG A 29 12.57 -28.52 -6.59
C ARG A 29 12.25 -27.03 -6.63
N PHE A 30 13.24 -26.19 -6.31
CA PHE A 30 13.08 -24.74 -6.36
C PHE A 30 12.82 -24.27 -7.80
N ASP A 31 11.68 -23.64 -8.07
CA ASP A 31 11.43 -23.01 -9.36
C ASP A 31 12.16 -21.65 -9.44
N ILE A 32 13.46 -21.75 -9.74
CA ILE A 32 14.34 -20.59 -9.92
C ILE A 32 13.84 -19.71 -11.09
N ALA A 33 13.28 -20.31 -12.14
CA ALA A 33 12.79 -19.58 -13.30
C ALA A 33 11.55 -18.75 -12.92
N GLY A 34 10.61 -19.36 -12.21
CA GLY A 34 9.45 -18.69 -11.64
C GLY A 34 9.85 -17.56 -10.67
N ALA A 35 10.77 -17.84 -9.74
CA ALA A 35 11.24 -16.84 -8.78
C ALA A 35 11.91 -15.63 -9.44
N VAL A 36 12.79 -15.85 -10.43
CA VAL A 36 13.48 -14.77 -11.15
C VAL A 36 12.49 -13.97 -12.00
N THR A 37 11.60 -14.64 -12.74
CA THR A 37 10.62 -13.95 -13.59
C THR A 37 9.60 -13.15 -12.78
N SER A 38 9.12 -13.67 -11.65
CA SER A 38 8.20 -12.92 -10.77
C SER A 38 8.90 -11.73 -10.11
N THR A 39 10.12 -11.92 -9.59
CA THR A 39 10.89 -10.84 -8.93
C THR A 39 11.24 -9.74 -9.92
N ALA A 40 11.76 -10.09 -11.09
CA ALA A 40 12.12 -9.12 -12.12
C ALA A 40 10.89 -8.43 -12.72
N GLY A 41 9.79 -9.17 -12.94
CA GLY A 41 8.54 -8.60 -13.43
C GLY A 41 7.93 -7.62 -12.44
N MET A 42 7.94 -7.97 -11.16
CA MET A 42 7.47 -7.11 -10.09
C MET A 42 8.36 -5.87 -9.91
N ALA A 43 9.68 -6.03 -9.93
CA ALA A 43 10.63 -4.91 -9.87
C ALA A 43 10.45 -3.96 -11.05
N SER A 44 10.26 -4.49 -12.26
CA SER A 44 9.99 -3.70 -13.47
C SER A 44 8.67 -2.94 -13.38
N LEU A 45 7.63 -3.55 -12.80
CA LEU A 45 6.33 -2.92 -12.60
C LEU A 45 6.43 -1.74 -11.64
N VAL A 46 7.02 -1.95 -10.47
CA VAL A 46 7.22 -0.91 -9.45
C VAL A 46 8.10 0.20 -10.00
N TYR A 47 9.19 -0.14 -10.70
CA TYR A 47 10.07 0.83 -11.33
C TYR A 47 9.36 1.65 -12.40
N GLY A 48 8.53 1.03 -13.24
CA GLY A 48 7.73 1.73 -14.25
C GLY A 48 6.80 2.76 -13.61
N PHE A 49 6.19 2.44 -12.46
CA PHE A 49 5.36 3.39 -11.72
C PHE A 49 6.15 4.55 -11.09
N ILE A 50 7.33 4.28 -10.52
CA ILE A 50 8.21 5.34 -10.00
C ILE A 50 8.67 6.26 -11.14
N ARG A 51 9.10 5.70 -12.27
CA ARG A 51 9.54 6.46 -13.45
C ARG A 51 8.40 7.27 -14.07
N ALA A 52 7.19 6.71 -14.12
CA ALA A 52 6.00 7.42 -14.59
C ALA A 52 5.68 8.63 -13.71
N ALA A 53 5.93 8.54 -12.39
CA ALA A 53 5.74 9.64 -11.46
C ALA A 53 6.81 10.74 -11.60
N GLU A 54 8.06 10.37 -11.87
CA GLU A 54 9.19 11.31 -11.98
C GLU A 54 9.30 11.97 -13.36
N GLU A 55 9.25 11.17 -14.44
CA GLU A 55 9.50 11.63 -15.81
C GLU A 55 8.25 11.58 -16.71
N GLY A 56 7.15 11.04 -16.20
CA GLY A 56 5.86 11.02 -16.89
C GLY A 56 5.57 9.73 -17.64
N TRP A 57 4.29 9.59 -18.01
CA TRP A 57 3.72 8.38 -18.62
C TRP A 57 4.13 8.13 -20.07
N ARG A 58 4.64 9.16 -20.76
CA ARG A 58 5.08 9.07 -22.16
C ARG A 58 6.57 8.81 -22.32
N ASP A 59 7.32 8.73 -21.22
CA ASP A 59 8.73 8.39 -21.29
C ASP A 59 8.94 6.97 -21.84
N SER A 60 9.94 6.84 -22.70
CA SER A 60 10.29 5.58 -23.36
C SER A 60 10.73 4.50 -22.36
N VAL A 61 11.40 4.90 -21.28
CA VAL A 61 11.84 3.97 -20.21
C VAL A 61 10.65 3.54 -19.36
N THR A 62 9.72 4.45 -19.06
CA THR A 62 8.44 4.11 -18.40
C THR A 62 7.68 3.04 -19.19
N ILE A 63 7.45 3.26 -20.49
CA ILE A 63 6.73 2.31 -21.35
C ILE A 63 7.50 0.98 -21.48
N GLY A 64 8.82 1.03 -21.64
CA GLY A 64 9.68 -0.14 -21.69
C GLY A 64 9.62 -0.97 -20.40
N SER A 65 9.56 -0.31 -19.25
CA SER A 65 9.47 -0.97 -17.92
C SER A 65 8.12 -1.65 -17.73
N PHE A 66 7.02 -1.02 -18.14
CA PHE A 66 5.70 -1.67 -18.13
C PHE A 66 5.61 -2.84 -19.11
N ALA A 67 6.16 -2.69 -20.31
CA ALA A 67 6.21 -3.78 -21.28
C ALA A 67 7.02 -4.97 -20.73
N ALA A 68 8.19 -4.71 -20.13
CA ALA A 68 9.00 -5.73 -19.46
C ALA A 68 8.23 -6.39 -18.31
N ALA A 69 7.54 -5.61 -17.48
CA ALA A 69 6.69 -6.14 -16.41
C ALA A 69 5.61 -7.09 -16.94
N VAL A 70 4.85 -6.67 -17.96
CA VAL A 70 3.81 -7.50 -18.58
C VAL A 70 4.40 -8.79 -19.14
N VAL A 71 5.50 -8.70 -19.89
CA VAL A 71 6.15 -9.87 -20.49
C VAL A 71 6.65 -10.83 -19.42
N LEU A 72 7.31 -10.33 -18.37
CA LEU A 72 7.87 -11.14 -17.29
C LEU A 72 6.78 -11.78 -16.40
N LEU A 73 5.70 -11.05 -16.10
CA LEU A 73 4.58 -11.57 -15.31
C LEU A 73 3.73 -12.57 -16.11
N VAL A 74 3.55 -12.37 -17.42
CA VAL A 74 2.91 -13.36 -18.30
C VAL A 74 3.80 -14.59 -18.43
N ALA A 75 5.11 -14.42 -18.61
CA ALA A 75 6.06 -15.53 -18.63
C ALA A 75 6.02 -16.31 -17.31
N PHE A 76 5.99 -15.62 -16.18
CA PHE A 76 5.79 -16.23 -14.86
C PHE A 76 4.51 -17.06 -14.81
N ALA A 77 3.35 -16.50 -15.18
CA ALA A 77 2.09 -17.23 -15.18
C ALA A 77 2.11 -18.48 -16.09
N VAL A 78 2.78 -18.40 -17.24
CA VAL A 78 2.95 -19.53 -18.17
C VAL A 78 3.89 -20.60 -17.61
N ILE A 79 5.02 -20.21 -17.01
CA ILE A 79 5.97 -21.12 -16.36
C ILE A 79 5.26 -21.84 -15.20
N GLU A 80 4.56 -21.07 -14.38
CA GLU A 80 3.86 -21.53 -13.20
C GLU A 80 2.73 -22.52 -13.54
N SER A 81 1.95 -22.22 -14.58
CA SER A 81 0.89 -23.12 -15.06
C SER A 81 1.40 -24.45 -15.61
N ARG A 82 2.70 -24.54 -15.95
CA ARG A 82 3.36 -25.74 -16.47
C ARG A 82 4.27 -26.41 -15.43
N ALA A 83 4.53 -25.77 -14.29
CA ALA A 83 5.39 -26.30 -13.24
C ALA A 83 4.73 -27.49 -12.53
N ARG A 84 5.53 -28.51 -12.19
CA ARG A 84 5.06 -29.69 -11.44
C ARG A 84 4.84 -29.39 -9.95
N GLU A 85 5.58 -28.42 -9.41
CA GLU A 85 5.44 -27.89 -8.05
C GLU A 85 5.36 -26.35 -8.15
N PRO A 86 4.18 -25.77 -8.45
CA PRO A 86 4.03 -24.33 -8.57
C PRO A 86 4.27 -23.62 -7.23
N ILE A 87 5.01 -22.51 -7.25
CA ILE A 87 5.25 -21.59 -6.13
C ILE A 87 3.95 -20.95 -5.63
N THR A 88 2.94 -20.82 -6.47
CA THR A 88 1.63 -20.22 -6.28
C THR A 88 0.58 -21.17 -6.86
N PRO A 89 0.03 -22.08 -6.05
CA PRO A 89 -1.04 -22.95 -6.50
C PRO A 89 -2.22 -22.08 -6.95
N LEU A 90 -2.48 -21.99 -8.25
CA LEU A 90 -3.56 -21.16 -8.81
C LEU A 90 -4.95 -21.50 -8.23
N ARG A 91 -5.10 -22.71 -7.67
CA ARG A 91 -6.27 -23.15 -6.89
C ARG A 91 -6.53 -22.29 -5.65
N MET A 92 -5.53 -21.57 -5.13
CA MET A 92 -5.70 -20.63 -4.02
C MET A 92 -6.62 -19.46 -4.37
N PHE A 93 -6.68 -19.03 -5.63
CA PHE A 93 -7.60 -17.98 -6.09
C PHE A 93 -9.05 -18.48 -6.28
N THR A 94 -9.26 -19.80 -6.28
CA THR A 94 -10.60 -20.39 -6.34
C THR A 94 -11.34 -20.20 -5.00
N ASP A 95 -10.61 -20.02 -3.90
CA ASP A 95 -11.22 -19.67 -2.62
C ASP A 95 -11.62 -18.19 -2.60
N ARG A 96 -12.93 -17.96 -2.49
CA ARG A 96 -13.52 -16.62 -2.50
C ARG A 96 -13.04 -15.74 -1.35
N ASN A 97 -12.78 -16.31 -0.16
CA ASN A 97 -12.28 -15.53 0.97
C ASN A 97 -10.83 -15.08 0.71
N ARG A 98 -9.98 -15.96 0.18
CA ARG A 98 -8.59 -15.59 -0.17
C ARG A 98 -8.53 -14.57 -1.28
N ALA A 99 -9.29 -14.77 -2.35
CA ALA A 99 -9.37 -13.79 -3.44
C ALA A 99 -9.85 -12.42 -2.92
N GLY A 100 -10.85 -12.42 -2.03
CA GLY A 100 -11.32 -11.20 -1.36
C GLY A 100 -10.22 -10.54 -0.51
N THR A 101 -9.48 -11.32 0.27
CA THR A 101 -8.34 -10.85 1.07
C THR A 101 -7.25 -10.21 0.21
N TYR A 102 -6.90 -10.79 -0.94
CA TYR A 102 -5.94 -10.21 -1.86
C TYR A 102 -6.43 -8.88 -2.44
N VAL A 103 -7.69 -8.79 -2.86
CA VAL A 103 -8.28 -7.53 -3.36
C VAL A 103 -8.30 -6.45 -2.28
N ILE A 104 -8.67 -6.80 -1.04
CA ILE A 104 -8.65 -5.86 0.09
C ILE A 104 -7.22 -5.39 0.36
N MET A 105 -6.24 -6.30 0.40
CA MET A 105 -4.84 -5.95 0.63
C MET A 105 -4.30 -5.04 -0.47
N LEU A 106 -4.59 -5.35 -1.75
CA LEU A 106 -4.20 -4.53 -2.89
C LEU A 106 -4.76 -3.11 -2.77
N SER A 107 -6.05 -3.00 -2.44
CA SER A 107 -6.76 -1.71 -2.35
C SER A 107 -6.29 -0.87 -1.16
N LEU A 108 -6.11 -1.51 0.00
CA LEU A 108 -5.60 -0.83 1.21
C LEU A 108 -4.13 -0.42 1.07
N ALA A 109 -3.31 -1.26 0.43
CA ALA A 109 -1.93 -0.90 0.14
C ALA A 109 -1.86 0.29 -0.83
N ALA A 110 -2.67 0.27 -1.90
CA ALA A 110 -2.77 1.39 -2.84
C ALA A 110 -3.10 2.71 -2.12
N ALA A 111 -4.09 2.68 -1.23
CA ALA A 111 -4.46 3.82 -0.42
C ALA A 111 -3.36 4.25 0.56
N MET A 112 -2.73 3.30 1.26
CA MET A 112 -1.67 3.59 2.24
C MET A 112 -0.46 4.28 1.61
N PHE A 113 0.07 3.72 0.53
CA PHE A 113 1.25 4.28 -0.12
C PHE A 113 0.95 5.65 -0.72
N GLY A 114 -0.22 5.81 -1.33
CA GLY A 114 -0.67 7.09 -1.86
C GLY A 114 -0.82 8.17 -0.78
N MET A 115 -1.43 7.82 0.36
CA MET A 115 -1.56 8.70 1.51
C MET A 115 -0.20 9.11 2.10
N PHE A 116 0.70 8.16 2.32
CA PHE A 116 2.04 8.46 2.83
C PHE A 116 2.81 9.40 1.89
N PHE A 117 2.72 9.17 0.58
CA PHE A 117 3.37 10.01 -0.41
C PHE A 117 2.91 11.47 -0.32
N TYR A 118 1.59 11.72 -0.30
CA TYR A 118 1.08 13.09 -0.21
C TYR A 118 1.37 13.78 1.11
N ILE A 119 1.30 13.05 2.22
CA ILE A 119 1.58 13.65 3.52
C ILE A 119 3.05 14.04 3.62
N VAL A 120 3.96 13.22 3.09
CA VAL A 120 5.38 13.57 3.00
C VAL A 120 5.56 14.81 2.12
N LEU A 121 4.92 14.87 0.94
CA LEU A 121 4.98 16.05 0.07
C LEU A 121 4.42 17.30 0.75
N PHE A 122 3.30 17.20 1.45
CA PHE A 122 2.66 18.32 2.14
C PHE A 122 3.53 18.81 3.30
N VAL A 123 4.01 17.90 4.13
CA VAL A 123 4.83 18.25 5.30
C VAL A 123 6.16 18.88 4.90
N GLN A 124 6.79 18.39 3.82
CA GLN A 124 8.06 18.93 3.35
C GLN A 124 7.92 20.20 2.50
N ASN A 125 6.97 20.24 1.55
CA ASN A 125 6.86 21.38 0.62
C ASN A 125 5.95 22.51 1.14
N VAL A 126 4.91 22.21 1.94
CA VAL A 126 3.94 23.21 2.42
C VAL A 126 4.27 23.65 3.85
N LEU A 127 4.55 22.72 4.75
CA LEU A 127 4.85 23.03 6.16
C LEU A 127 6.34 23.32 6.42
N GLY A 128 7.22 23.08 5.44
CA GLY A 128 8.66 23.35 5.54
C GLY A 128 9.38 22.50 6.59
N TYR A 129 8.83 21.37 7.01
CA TYR A 129 9.44 20.52 8.03
C TYR A 129 10.70 19.86 7.50
N SER A 130 11.71 19.76 8.36
CA SER A 130 12.88 18.94 8.06
C SER A 130 12.50 17.46 7.94
N PRO A 131 13.27 16.63 7.20
CA PRO A 131 13.01 15.20 7.09
C PRO A 131 12.94 14.47 8.43
N ILE A 132 13.65 14.96 9.45
CA ILE A 132 13.65 14.40 10.81
C ILE A 132 12.33 14.71 11.52
N GLU A 133 11.84 15.95 11.41
CA GLU A 133 10.55 16.35 11.98
C GLU A 133 9.39 15.64 11.31
N ALA A 134 9.44 15.46 9.98
CA ALA A 134 8.50 14.64 9.26
C ALA A 134 8.49 13.19 9.79
N GLY A 135 9.67 12.59 9.98
CA GLY A 135 9.79 11.25 10.57
C GLY A 135 9.19 11.14 11.98
N LEU A 136 9.45 12.12 12.84
CA LEU A 136 8.85 12.19 14.19
C LEU A 136 7.32 12.34 14.14
N ALA A 137 6.82 13.07 13.15
CA ALA A 137 5.39 13.23 12.90
C ALA A 137 4.66 11.92 12.55
N PHE A 138 5.35 10.92 11.99
CA PHE A 138 4.78 9.60 11.68
C PHE A 138 4.83 8.60 12.85
N LEU A 139 5.58 8.88 13.93
CA LEU A 139 5.67 7.97 15.08
C LEU A 139 4.31 7.61 15.70
N PRO A 140 3.38 8.57 15.92
CA PRO A 140 2.05 8.27 16.46
C PRO A 140 1.28 7.24 15.62
N VAL A 141 1.43 7.28 14.30
CA VAL A 141 0.78 6.34 13.38
C VAL A 141 1.28 4.91 13.61
N THR A 142 2.59 4.75 13.83
CA THR A 142 3.18 3.44 14.13
C THR A 142 2.63 2.86 15.43
N VAL A 143 2.47 3.70 16.47
CA VAL A 143 1.87 3.30 17.75
C VAL A 143 0.44 2.83 17.55
N VAL A 144 -0.36 3.57 16.79
CA VAL A 144 -1.77 3.23 16.57
C VAL A 144 -1.94 1.99 15.68
N ILE A 145 -1.09 1.78 14.67
CA ILE A 145 -1.02 0.53 13.90
C ILE A 145 -0.73 -0.65 14.84
N ALA A 146 0.26 -0.51 15.72
CA ALA A 146 0.63 -1.56 16.67
C ALA A 146 -0.52 -1.88 17.65
N LEU A 147 -1.22 -0.85 18.14
CA LEU A 147 -2.41 -1.02 18.98
C LEU A 147 -3.53 -1.74 18.22
N GLY A 148 -3.80 -1.36 16.96
CA GLY A 148 -4.78 -2.04 16.10
C GLY A 148 -4.41 -3.50 15.86
N ALA A 149 -3.15 -3.79 15.55
CA ALA A 149 -2.66 -5.14 15.35
C ALA A 149 -2.81 -5.99 16.62
N GLY A 150 -2.40 -5.48 17.78
CA GLY A 150 -2.54 -6.17 19.06
C GLY A 150 -4.00 -6.42 19.45
N LEU A 151 -4.88 -5.45 19.18
CA LEU A 151 -6.32 -5.60 19.41
C LEU A 151 -6.92 -6.69 18.50
N SER A 152 -6.56 -6.68 17.22
CA SER A 152 -6.97 -7.72 16.28
C SER A 152 -6.53 -9.10 16.78
N GLN A 153 -5.24 -9.29 17.09
CA GLN A 153 -4.73 -10.58 17.57
C GLN A 153 -5.46 -11.10 18.81
N ARG A 154 -5.75 -10.22 19.77
CA ARG A 154 -6.41 -10.60 21.03
C ARG A 154 -7.87 -11.01 20.84
N PHE A 155 -8.61 -10.32 19.97
CA PHE A 155 -10.05 -10.51 19.82
C PHE A 155 -10.44 -11.35 18.61
N LEU A 156 -9.48 -11.69 17.74
CA LEU A 156 -9.68 -12.55 16.58
C LEU A 156 -10.28 -13.92 16.90
N PRO A 157 -9.85 -14.65 17.96
CA PRO A 157 -10.40 -15.97 18.26
C PRO A 157 -11.89 -15.92 18.67
N VAL A 158 -12.36 -14.75 19.13
CA VAL A 158 -13.73 -14.57 19.65
C VAL A 158 -14.68 -14.11 18.56
N PHE A 159 -14.29 -13.10 17.78
CA PHE A 159 -15.19 -12.47 16.80
C PHE A 159 -14.96 -12.95 15.36
N GLY A 160 -13.87 -13.70 15.11
CA GLY A 160 -13.45 -14.11 13.78
C GLY A 160 -12.91 -12.94 12.94
N PRO A 161 -12.42 -13.22 11.72
CA PRO A 161 -11.69 -12.23 10.91
C PRO A 161 -12.59 -11.15 10.27
N LYS A 162 -13.83 -11.47 9.91
CA LYS A 162 -14.69 -10.56 9.12
C LYS A 162 -15.03 -9.23 9.81
N PRO A 163 -15.40 -9.18 11.10
CA PRO A 163 -15.70 -7.91 11.76
C PRO A 163 -14.50 -6.95 11.75
N PHE A 164 -13.28 -7.45 11.96
CA PHE A 164 -12.08 -6.61 11.90
C PHE A 164 -11.76 -6.13 10.49
N MET A 165 -11.97 -6.98 9.48
CA MET A 165 -11.77 -6.57 8.08
C MET A 165 -12.76 -5.46 7.67
N LEU A 166 -14.01 -5.57 8.12
CA LEU A 166 -15.04 -4.57 7.90
C LEU A 166 -14.76 -3.26 8.64
N VAL A 167 -14.56 -3.32 9.96
CA VAL A 167 -14.30 -2.15 10.79
C VAL A 167 -12.99 -1.49 10.36
N GLY A 168 -11.93 -2.27 10.12
CA GLY A 168 -10.65 -1.75 9.67
C GLY A 168 -10.76 -1.05 8.31
N SER A 169 -11.48 -1.63 7.35
CA SER A 169 -11.65 -1.03 6.02
C SER A 169 -12.55 0.20 6.07
N ALA A 170 -13.56 0.21 6.94
CA ALA A 170 -14.42 1.37 7.18
C ALA A 170 -13.63 2.51 7.81
N LEU A 171 -12.80 2.23 8.81
CA LEU A 171 -11.91 3.24 9.41
C LEU A 171 -10.90 3.78 8.40
N ALA A 172 -10.30 2.92 7.57
CA ALA A 172 -9.42 3.36 6.50
C ALA A 172 -10.15 4.30 5.51
N ALA A 173 -11.38 3.94 5.10
CA ALA A 173 -12.19 4.78 4.22
C ALA A 173 -12.57 6.11 4.87
N ILE A 174 -12.95 6.11 6.15
CA ILE A 174 -13.28 7.33 6.93
C ILE A 174 -12.04 8.22 7.06
N GLY A 175 -10.86 7.65 7.36
CA GLY A 175 -9.62 8.41 7.46
C GLY A 175 -9.26 9.11 6.15
N LEU A 176 -9.36 8.41 5.02
CA LEU A 176 -9.10 9.01 3.70
C LEU A 176 -10.17 10.03 3.30
N ALA A 177 -11.45 9.75 3.57
CA ALA A 177 -12.54 10.68 3.31
C ALA A 177 -12.39 11.97 4.13
N TRP A 178 -11.97 11.86 5.39
CA TRP A 178 -11.66 13.04 6.19
C TRP A 178 -10.49 13.83 5.59
N GLN A 179 -9.48 13.15 5.05
CA GLN A 179 -8.37 13.80 4.35
C GLN A 179 -8.79 14.55 3.08
N THR A 180 -9.86 14.13 2.39
CA THR A 180 -10.40 14.90 1.24
C THR A 180 -11.00 16.26 1.64
N LEU A 181 -11.28 16.48 2.92
CA LEU A 181 -11.85 17.73 3.45
C LEU A 181 -10.78 18.70 3.98
N ILE A 182 -9.50 18.44 3.72
CA ILE A 182 -8.42 19.33 4.16
C ILE A 182 -8.47 20.63 3.35
N THR A 183 -8.70 21.74 4.04
CA THR A 183 -8.56 23.10 3.50
C THR A 183 -7.25 23.73 3.99
N SER A 184 -6.74 24.74 3.28
CA SER A 184 -5.52 25.50 3.57
C SER A 184 -5.43 26.09 5.00
N ASP A 185 -6.57 26.34 5.66
CA ASP A 185 -6.64 26.85 7.04
C ASP A 185 -6.64 25.74 8.13
N SER A 186 -6.53 24.47 7.75
CA SER A 186 -6.66 23.35 8.70
C SER A 186 -5.42 23.19 9.58
N SER A 187 -5.61 23.07 10.90
CA SER A 187 -4.50 22.80 11.82
C SER A 187 -3.90 21.41 11.58
N TYR A 188 -2.57 21.28 11.68
CA TYR A 188 -1.85 20.02 11.48
C TYR A 188 -2.41 18.86 12.31
N VAL A 189 -2.79 19.13 13.57
CA VAL A 189 -3.30 18.11 14.49
C VAL A 189 -4.70 17.63 14.11
N GLY A 190 -5.57 18.55 13.65
CA GLY A 190 -6.96 18.22 13.29
C GLY A 190 -7.13 17.72 11.85
N GLY A 191 -6.39 18.30 10.90
CA GLY A 191 -6.51 18.02 9.48
C GLY A 191 -5.68 16.83 9.00
N ILE A 192 -4.52 16.57 9.61
CA ILE A 192 -3.59 15.53 9.14
C ILE A 192 -3.45 14.41 10.16
N LEU A 193 -3.09 14.75 11.40
CA LEU A 193 -2.79 13.75 12.42
C LEU A 193 -4.03 12.90 12.78
N GLY A 194 -5.19 13.53 13.03
CA GLY A 194 -6.43 12.81 13.31
C GLY A 194 -6.80 11.74 12.27
N PRO A 195 -6.94 12.11 10.98
CA PRO A 195 -7.22 11.17 9.89
C PRO A 195 -6.16 10.06 9.76
N MET A 196 -4.87 10.40 9.96
CA MET A 196 -3.78 9.43 9.93
C MET A 196 -3.88 8.38 11.03
N LEU A 197 -4.27 8.77 12.25
CA LEU A 197 -4.44 7.82 13.35
C LEU A 197 -5.61 6.87 13.05
N ILE A 198 -6.73 7.40 12.55
CA ILE A 198 -7.90 6.58 12.19
C ILE A 198 -7.54 5.58 11.08
N PHE A 199 -6.88 6.06 10.03
CA PHE A 199 -6.41 5.21 8.94
C PHE A 199 -5.41 4.16 9.44
N GLY A 200 -4.40 4.56 10.21
CA GLY A 200 -3.40 3.66 10.78
C GLY A 200 -4.00 2.58 11.66
N PHE A 201 -4.99 2.93 12.50
CA PHE A 201 -5.70 1.94 13.31
C PHE A 201 -6.44 0.92 12.44
N GLY A 202 -7.16 1.39 11.42
CA GLY A 202 -7.88 0.55 10.48
C GLY A 202 -6.95 -0.38 9.69
N MET A 203 -5.77 0.11 9.31
CA MET A 203 -4.72 -0.69 8.68
C MET A 203 -4.17 -1.75 9.63
N GLY A 204 -3.86 -1.41 10.89
CA GLY A 204 -3.38 -2.38 11.88
C GLY A 204 -4.36 -3.53 12.11
N LEU A 205 -5.67 -3.22 12.19
CA LEU A 205 -6.73 -4.23 12.29
C LEU A 205 -6.76 -5.18 11.09
N ASN A 206 -6.73 -4.61 9.88
CA ASN A 206 -6.77 -5.37 8.62
C ASN A 206 -5.51 -6.21 8.41
N PHE A 207 -4.33 -5.67 8.69
CA PHE A 207 -3.07 -6.30 8.34
C PHE A 207 -2.94 -7.70 8.96
N VAL A 208 -3.27 -7.80 10.24
CA VAL A 208 -3.29 -9.07 10.97
C VAL A 208 -4.36 -10.02 10.43
N THR A 209 -5.58 -9.53 10.23
CA THR A 209 -6.70 -10.38 9.78
C THR A 209 -6.56 -10.87 8.36
N LEU A 210 -6.07 -10.03 7.46
CA LEU A 210 -5.78 -10.37 6.07
C LEU A 210 -4.68 -11.43 6.01
N THR A 211 -3.61 -11.25 6.78
CA THR A 211 -2.51 -12.23 6.85
C THR A 211 -3.00 -13.58 7.32
N LEU A 212 -3.77 -13.61 8.41
CA LEU A 212 -4.30 -14.86 8.95
C LEU A 212 -5.32 -15.52 8.02
N THR A 213 -6.17 -14.74 7.36
CA THR A 213 -7.17 -15.26 6.42
C THR A 213 -6.53 -15.77 5.13
N ALA A 214 -5.43 -15.15 4.68
CA ALA A 214 -4.68 -15.62 3.51
C ALA A 214 -4.06 -17.00 3.75
N VAL A 215 -3.52 -17.26 4.95
CA VAL A 215 -2.89 -18.54 5.30
C VAL A 215 -3.87 -19.57 5.87
N SER A 216 -5.08 -19.17 6.26
CA SER A 216 -6.09 -20.07 6.83
C SER A 216 -6.60 -21.10 5.80
N GLY A 217 -6.69 -22.36 6.23
CA GLY A 217 -7.15 -23.49 5.41
C GLY A 217 -6.21 -23.85 4.25
N VAL A 218 -4.98 -23.33 4.26
CA VAL A 218 -3.91 -23.70 3.32
C VAL A 218 -3.12 -24.85 3.93
N ALA A 219 -2.71 -25.83 3.13
CA ALA A 219 -1.85 -26.90 3.61
C ALA A 219 -0.52 -26.31 4.13
N GLN A 220 0.08 -26.93 5.16
CA GLN A 220 1.23 -26.34 5.86
C GLN A 220 2.45 -26.09 4.93
N ASN A 221 2.57 -26.89 3.86
CA ASN A 221 3.56 -26.74 2.79
C ASN A 221 3.25 -25.58 1.80
N GLU A 222 2.02 -25.10 1.77
CA GLU A 222 1.55 -24.05 0.87
C GLU A 222 1.38 -22.67 1.59
N ALA A 223 1.49 -22.61 2.91
CA ALA A 223 1.31 -21.38 3.69
C ALA A 223 2.33 -20.28 3.32
N GLY A 224 3.57 -20.68 2.98
CA GLY A 224 4.60 -19.76 2.49
C GLY A 224 4.22 -19.10 1.16
N ALA A 225 3.61 -19.86 0.24
CA ALA A 225 3.10 -19.36 -1.03
C ALA A 225 1.98 -18.32 -0.82
N ALA A 226 1.02 -18.62 0.07
CA ALA A 226 -0.08 -17.71 0.39
C ALA A 226 0.43 -16.38 1.02
N SER A 227 1.38 -16.46 1.94
CA SER A 227 2.01 -15.27 2.54
C SER A 227 2.82 -14.48 1.51
N GLY A 228 3.58 -15.17 0.64
CA GLY A 228 4.32 -14.53 -0.45
C GLY A 228 3.40 -13.80 -1.42
N LEU A 229 2.28 -14.41 -1.79
CA LEU A 229 1.28 -13.81 -2.67
C LEU A 229 0.61 -12.59 -2.02
N LEU A 230 0.35 -12.63 -0.72
CA LEU A 230 -0.17 -11.47 0.02
C LEU A 230 0.80 -10.29 -0.01
N ASN A 231 2.10 -10.54 0.23
CA ASN A 231 3.15 -9.52 0.14
C ASN A 231 3.30 -8.98 -1.29
N ALA A 232 3.30 -9.86 -2.29
CA ALA A 232 3.35 -9.44 -3.69
C ALA A 232 2.15 -8.53 -4.02
N THR A 233 0.94 -8.93 -3.61
CA THR A 233 -0.29 -8.15 -3.80
C THR A 233 -0.22 -6.79 -3.11
N GLN A 234 0.37 -6.72 -1.91
CA GLN A 234 0.61 -5.47 -1.19
C GLN A 234 1.54 -4.54 -1.98
N GLN A 235 2.67 -5.06 -2.49
CA GLN A 235 3.63 -4.27 -3.26
C GLN A 235 3.04 -3.80 -4.61
N VAL A 236 2.28 -4.68 -5.29
CA VAL A 236 1.56 -4.31 -6.52
C VAL A 236 0.57 -3.21 -6.21
N GLY A 237 -0.27 -3.41 -5.19
CA GLY A 237 -1.25 -2.41 -4.77
C GLY A 237 -0.60 -1.08 -4.43
N GLY A 238 0.48 -1.08 -3.66
CA GLY A 238 1.22 0.14 -3.32
C GLY A 238 1.73 0.89 -4.54
N SER A 239 2.34 0.19 -5.50
CA SER A 239 2.88 0.79 -6.72
C SER A 239 1.79 1.31 -7.67
N VAL A 240 0.73 0.52 -7.89
CA VAL A 240 -0.42 0.90 -8.72
C VAL A 240 -1.15 2.10 -8.10
N GLY A 241 -1.37 2.06 -6.78
CA GLY A 241 -1.98 3.14 -6.03
C GLY A 241 -1.17 4.42 -6.17
N LEU A 242 0.13 4.37 -5.87
CA LEU A 242 1.02 5.52 -5.98
C LEU A 242 0.94 6.15 -7.37
N ALA A 243 1.03 5.36 -8.44
CA ALA A 243 1.01 5.90 -9.79
C ALA A 243 -0.35 6.48 -10.21
N LEU A 244 -1.46 5.81 -9.87
CA LEU A 244 -2.80 6.37 -10.10
C LEU A 244 -2.91 7.72 -9.41
N LEU A 245 -2.48 7.79 -8.14
CA LEU A 245 -2.52 8.99 -7.36
C LEU A 245 -1.63 10.09 -7.96
N THR A 246 -0.38 9.81 -8.32
CA THR A 246 0.51 10.80 -8.93
C THR A 246 -0.01 11.29 -10.28
N THR A 247 -0.66 10.44 -11.06
CA THR A 247 -1.31 10.84 -12.32
C THR A 247 -2.43 11.82 -12.08
N VAL A 248 -3.31 11.51 -11.13
CA VAL A 248 -4.45 12.36 -10.78
C VAL A 248 -3.94 13.70 -10.24
N PHE A 249 -2.98 13.69 -9.33
CA PHE A 249 -2.35 14.92 -8.82
C PHE A 249 -1.68 15.73 -9.91
N GLY A 250 -0.89 15.09 -10.78
CA GLY A 250 -0.20 15.78 -11.87
C GLY A 250 -1.18 16.37 -12.89
N THR A 251 -2.32 15.74 -13.10
CA THR A 251 -3.38 16.25 -13.99
C THR A 251 -4.13 17.40 -13.33
N ALA A 252 -4.60 17.22 -12.08
CA ALA A 252 -5.30 18.24 -11.31
C ALA A 252 -4.45 19.49 -11.07
N SER A 253 -3.17 19.31 -10.71
CA SER A 253 -2.24 20.42 -10.51
C SER A 253 -2.00 21.21 -11.80
N LYS A 254 -1.96 20.53 -12.96
CA LYS A 254 -1.82 21.20 -14.26
C LYS A 254 -3.07 21.97 -14.65
N ASP A 255 -4.24 21.39 -14.45
CA ASP A 255 -5.52 22.04 -14.75
C ASP A 255 -5.72 23.27 -13.87
N GLU A 256 -5.39 23.18 -12.58
CA GLU A 256 -5.51 24.30 -11.65
C GLU A 256 -4.46 25.39 -11.91
N ALA A 257 -3.21 25.01 -12.19
CA ALA A 257 -2.19 25.95 -12.62
C ALA A 257 -2.61 26.70 -13.91
N GLN A 258 -3.26 26.03 -14.87
CA GLN A 258 -3.76 26.70 -16.08
C GLN A 258 -4.86 27.72 -15.80
N LYS A 259 -5.69 27.51 -14.77
CA LYS A 259 -6.70 28.50 -14.35
C LYS A 259 -6.11 29.69 -13.61
N LEU A 260 -5.09 29.46 -12.79
CA LEU A 260 -4.50 30.49 -11.92
C LEU A 260 -3.39 31.31 -12.59
N VAL A 261 -2.76 30.80 -13.66
CA VAL A 261 -1.73 31.54 -14.43
C VAL A 261 -2.25 32.88 -15.00
N PRO A 262 -3.45 32.98 -15.60
CA PRO A 262 -4.04 34.25 -16.02
C PRO A 262 -4.15 35.28 -14.89
N ASP A 263 -4.63 34.85 -13.72
CA ASP A 263 -4.82 35.70 -12.55
C ASP A 263 -3.48 36.11 -11.93
N PHE A 264 -2.50 35.20 -11.88
CA PHE A 264 -1.13 35.50 -11.49
C PHE A 264 -0.46 36.52 -12.43
N LEU A 265 -0.67 36.39 -13.74
CA LEU A 265 -0.15 37.35 -14.72
C LEU A 265 -0.80 38.73 -14.59
N ALA A 266 -2.05 38.79 -14.13
CA ALA A 266 -2.77 40.03 -13.86
C ALA A 266 -2.35 40.70 -12.53
N GLU A 267 -2.25 39.94 -11.44
CA GLU A 267 -2.14 40.46 -10.07
C GLU A 267 -0.77 40.27 -9.41
N GLY A 268 0.08 39.38 -9.94
CA GLY A 268 1.39 39.07 -9.36
C GLY A 268 2.38 40.24 -9.39
N THR A 269 3.22 40.34 -8.36
CA THR A 269 4.30 41.34 -8.30
C THR A 269 5.42 41.06 -9.31
N ALA A 270 6.21 42.09 -9.66
CA ALA A 270 7.28 41.98 -10.65
C ALA A 270 8.37 40.97 -10.25
N GLU A 271 8.66 40.83 -8.94
CA GLU A 271 9.61 39.85 -8.41
C GLU A 271 9.09 38.42 -8.57
N GLN A 272 7.81 38.17 -8.27
CA GLN A 272 7.17 36.87 -8.43
C GLN A 272 7.11 36.42 -9.90
N LYS A 273 6.88 37.36 -10.83
CA LYS A 273 6.91 37.08 -12.28
C LYS A 273 8.31 36.75 -12.77
N ALA A 274 9.35 37.36 -12.20
CA ALA A 274 10.74 37.05 -12.51
C ALA A 274 11.17 35.68 -11.97
N GLU A 275 10.68 35.31 -10.78
CA GLU A 275 10.87 33.98 -10.20
C GLU A 275 10.21 32.89 -11.06
N PHE A 276 8.94 33.08 -11.43
CA PHE A 276 8.23 32.17 -12.35
C PHE A 276 8.95 32.01 -13.70
N ALA A 277 9.53 33.09 -14.25
CA ALA A 277 10.27 33.04 -15.50
C ALA A 277 11.55 32.20 -15.42
N GLN A 278 12.16 32.07 -14.23
CA GLN A 278 13.34 31.24 -14.02
C GLN A 278 12.98 29.80 -13.63
N THR A 279 12.03 29.61 -12.71
CA THR A 279 11.72 28.31 -12.11
C THR A 279 10.59 27.57 -12.83
N HIS A 280 9.79 28.26 -13.63
CA HIS A 280 8.53 27.77 -14.20
C HIS A 280 7.56 27.21 -13.14
N GLN A 281 7.71 27.60 -11.87
CA GLN A 281 6.88 27.19 -10.74
C GLN A 281 6.12 28.41 -10.21
N LEU A 282 4.83 28.24 -9.94
CA LEU A 282 3.99 29.32 -9.38
C LEU A 282 4.45 29.64 -7.94
N PRO A 283 4.82 30.90 -7.64
CA PRO A 283 5.19 31.30 -6.29
C PRO A 283 3.95 31.32 -5.36
N ALA A 284 4.19 31.28 -4.04
CA ALA A 284 3.12 31.46 -3.06
C ALA A 284 2.47 32.85 -3.22
N PRO A 285 1.13 32.99 -3.03
CA PRO A 285 0.16 32.00 -2.55
C PRO A 285 -0.39 31.01 -3.59
N TRP A 286 -0.32 31.31 -4.89
CA TRP A 286 -0.90 30.49 -5.96
C TRP A 286 -0.32 29.07 -6.04
N GLY A 287 0.99 28.90 -5.75
CA GLY A 287 1.61 27.57 -5.66
C GLY A 287 1.04 26.69 -4.55
N HIS A 288 0.60 27.27 -3.43
CA HIS A 288 0.00 26.52 -2.32
C HIS A 288 -1.42 26.06 -2.66
N GLU A 289 -2.20 26.86 -3.40
CA GLU A 289 -3.55 26.48 -3.86
C GLU A 289 -3.50 25.33 -4.87
N VAL A 290 -2.60 25.39 -5.84
CA VAL A 290 -2.41 24.29 -6.82
C VAL A 290 -2.02 22.99 -6.11
N LEU A 291 -1.12 23.06 -5.12
CA LEU A 291 -0.71 21.90 -4.33
C LEU A 291 -1.85 21.36 -3.47
N ALA A 292 -2.59 22.24 -2.78
CA ALA A 292 -3.71 21.84 -1.93
C ALA A 292 -4.82 21.16 -2.74
N GLU A 293 -5.21 21.75 -3.88
CA GLU A 293 -6.24 21.19 -4.75
C GLU A 293 -5.77 19.85 -5.34
N GLY A 294 -4.55 19.79 -5.88
CA GLY A 294 -3.98 18.55 -6.42
C GLY A 294 -3.93 17.42 -5.39
N ILE A 295 -3.56 17.74 -4.15
CA ILE A 295 -3.52 16.78 -3.03
C ILE A 295 -4.95 16.27 -2.73
N SER A 296 -5.91 17.19 -2.59
CA SER A 296 -7.31 16.84 -2.31
C SER A 296 -7.93 15.98 -3.40
N THR A 297 -7.66 16.28 -4.69
CA THR A 297 -8.18 15.46 -5.80
C THR A 297 -7.54 14.08 -5.83
N ALA A 298 -6.26 13.97 -5.46
CA ALA A 298 -5.55 12.70 -5.46
C ALA A 298 -5.97 11.78 -4.30
N PHE A 299 -6.57 12.30 -3.24
CA PHE A 299 -7.18 11.46 -2.20
C PHE A 299 -8.49 10.78 -2.62
N ILE A 300 -9.17 11.28 -3.66
CA ILE A 300 -10.41 10.68 -4.18
C ILE A 300 -10.22 9.22 -4.65
N PRO A 301 -9.26 8.90 -5.54
CA PRO A 301 -9.01 7.51 -5.94
C PRO A 301 -8.56 6.65 -4.76
N ALA A 302 -7.81 7.19 -3.79
CA ALA A 302 -7.42 6.47 -2.58
C ALA A 302 -8.65 6.10 -1.73
N ALA A 303 -9.58 7.05 -1.54
CA ALA A 303 -10.84 6.81 -0.84
C ALA A 303 -11.70 5.79 -1.59
N ALA A 304 -11.78 5.86 -2.92
CA ALA A 304 -12.49 4.88 -3.74
C ALA A 304 -11.92 3.47 -3.57
N MET A 305 -10.59 3.33 -3.50
CA MET A 305 -9.93 2.04 -3.21
C MET A 305 -10.26 1.53 -1.81
N ALA A 306 -10.29 2.39 -0.79
CA ALA A 306 -10.71 1.97 0.54
C ALA A 306 -12.20 1.57 0.61
N VAL A 307 -13.07 2.22 -0.15
CA VAL A 307 -14.48 1.81 -0.30
C VAL A 307 -14.58 0.47 -1.03
N LEU A 308 -13.76 0.23 -2.06
CA LEU A 308 -13.67 -1.07 -2.73
C LEU A 308 -13.22 -2.17 -1.75
N ALA A 309 -12.24 -1.88 -0.90
CA ALA A 309 -11.82 -2.78 0.18
C ALA A 309 -12.99 -3.11 1.12
N LEU A 310 -13.73 -2.09 1.57
CA LEU A 310 -14.90 -2.26 2.43
C LEU A 310 -16.00 -3.08 1.75
N ALA A 311 -16.32 -2.79 0.49
CA ALA A 311 -17.31 -3.53 -0.29
C ALA A 311 -16.88 -5.00 -0.47
N THR A 312 -15.60 -5.25 -0.72
CA THR A 312 -15.05 -6.60 -0.83
C THR A 312 -15.16 -7.34 0.50
N ALA A 313 -14.80 -6.70 1.62
CA ALA A 313 -14.97 -7.26 2.96
C ALA A 313 -16.44 -7.60 3.27
N TRP A 314 -17.38 -6.79 2.78
CA TRP A 314 -18.80 -6.99 2.98
C TRP A 314 -19.38 -8.14 2.14
N PHE A 315 -19.16 -8.11 0.82
CA PHE A 315 -19.82 -8.96 -0.17
C PHE A 315 -19.06 -10.24 -0.52
N VAL A 316 -17.73 -10.25 -0.38
CA VAL A 316 -16.88 -11.36 -0.81
C VAL A 316 -16.54 -12.27 0.36
N ILE A 317 -16.17 -11.70 1.50
CA ILE A 317 -15.76 -12.47 2.69
C ILE A 317 -16.98 -13.10 3.38
N ARG A 318 -16.97 -14.43 3.51
CA ARG A 318 -17.95 -15.21 4.28
C ARG A 318 -17.24 -15.98 5.39
N VAL A 319 -17.57 -15.71 6.64
CA VAL A 319 -17.04 -16.48 7.78
C VAL A 319 -17.72 -17.85 7.80
N ARG A 320 -16.93 -18.92 7.79
CA ARG A 320 -17.43 -20.28 8.08
C ARG A 320 -17.16 -20.64 9.54
N LYS A 321 -17.99 -21.49 10.14
CA LYS A 321 -17.78 -22.01 11.51
C LYS A 321 -16.40 -22.67 11.68
N SER A 322 -15.91 -23.34 10.64
CA SER A 322 -14.59 -23.95 10.59
C SER A 322 -13.44 -22.96 10.80
N ASP A 323 -13.60 -21.70 10.37
CA ASP A 323 -12.57 -20.68 10.53
C ASP A 323 -12.43 -20.27 12.01
N LEU A 324 -13.54 -20.26 12.74
CA LEU A 324 -13.57 -19.98 14.18
C LEU A 324 -13.01 -21.16 15.00
N GLU A 325 -13.27 -22.39 14.57
CA GLU A 325 -12.78 -23.61 15.23
C GLU A 325 -11.25 -23.78 15.05
N ALA A 326 -10.73 -23.49 13.84
CA ALA A 326 -9.29 -23.48 13.57
C ALA A 326 -8.55 -22.38 14.35
N LEU A 327 -9.15 -21.19 14.50
CA LEU A 327 -8.54 -20.05 15.21
C LEU A 327 -8.67 -20.13 16.73
N SER A 328 -9.63 -20.87 17.27
CA SER A 328 -9.82 -21.07 18.72
C SER A 328 -8.99 -22.22 19.29
N GLY A 329 -8.23 -22.94 18.45
CA GLY A 329 -7.45 -24.11 18.86
C GLY A 329 -8.30 -25.32 19.26
N SER A 330 -9.59 -25.31 18.93
CA SER A 330 -10.54 -26.40 19.24
C SER A 330 -10.63 -27.45 18.14
N ALA A 331 -9.98 -27.22 16.99
CA ALA A 331 -9.73 -28.26 15.99
C ALA A 331 -8.80 -29.33 16.58
N GLY A 332 -9.39 -30.35 17.20
CA GLY A 332 -8.66 -31.58 17.57
C GLY A 332 -7.97 -32.19 16.35
N PRO A 333 -6.92 -33.01 16.54
CA PRO A 333 -6.21 -33.63 15.44
C PRO A 333 -7.19 -34.49 14.62
N GLY A 334 -7.61 -33.97 13.48
CA GLY A 334 -8.48 -34.66 12.55
C GLY A 334 -7.72 -35.84 11.96
N LEU A 335 -8.04 -37.04 12.45
CA LEU A 335 -7.75 -38.30 11.79
C LEU A 335 -8.44 -38.32 10.42
N GLY A 336 -7.69 -38.60 9.36
CA GLY A 336 -8.20 -38.87 8.02
C GLY A 336 -7.21 -38.57 6.92
#